data_AF-A1DIC2-F1
#
_entry.id   AF-A1DIC2-F1
#
_cell.length_a   1.000
_cell.length_b   1.000
_cell.length_c   1.000
_cell.angle_alpha   90.00
_cell.angle_beta   90.00
_cell.angle_gamma   90.00
#
_symmetry.space_group_name_H-M   'P 1'
#
loop_
_entity.id
_entity.type
_entity.pdbx_description
1 polymer ?
#
loop_
_entity_poly.entity_id
_entity_poly.type
_entity_poly.pdbx_seq_one_letter_code
_entity_poly.pdbx_strand_id
1 'polypeptide(L)'
;MKPIIAVPAVLALAHRAWSRKTLTPLGIITAVLTAIAHVMHPWSTPFALLAVFYLGGSKVTKVKHEVKSRLTLSATGAEGGETQRTHIQVLANSVVATVLVLLHAWVLVRGAEEEEECFSLGRRAGDVLVVGIVANYAAVAADTFSSELGILSKSKPRLITSPTLRVVPPGTNGGVTATGLLAGVLGAFTIAVTSAILIPFCSGEASGPVSRVQWVLAVTVWGALGSVLDSILGGLLQASVVDKRSGKIVEGTGGGKVLVHPSSARPGSTAPVSGFSRSTDGSVHLRNTEEVANAAALKGTRATGTSRGMSPGRATEPHHESRRVESGWDVLDNNAVNLLMAFMMSVGGMFVACWAWDFSISDVGRSIGVF
;
A
#
# COMPACT_ATOMS: atom_id res chain seq x y z
N MET A 1 18.96 5.03 -16.96
CA MET A 1 18.85 3.73 -17.66
C MET A 1 18.80 3.98 -19.17
N LYS A 2 19.42 3.16 -20.03
CA LYS A 2 19.41 3.39 -21.49
C LYS A 2 17.96 3.36 -22.04
N PRO A 3 17.51 4.36 -22.83
CA PRO A 3 16.13 4.43 -23.33
C PRO A 3 15.68 3.18 -24.10
N ILE A 4 16.59 2.56 -24.85
CA ILE A 4 16.33 1.32 -25.62
C ILE A 4 15.91 0.14 -24.73
N ILE A 5 16.29 0.14 -23.45
CA ILE A 5 15.85 -0.88 -22.47
C ILE A 5 14.64 -0.36 -21.68
N ALA A 6 14.68 0.90 -21.26
CA ALA A 6 13.66 1.50 -20.42
C ALA A 6 12.27 1.53 -21.10
N VAL A 7 12.20 1.98 -22.36
CA VAL A 7 10.91 2.14 -23.06
C VAL A 7 10.21 0.79 -23.25
N PRO A 8 10.85 -0.27 -23.80
CA PRO A 8 10.22 -1.59 -23.90
C PRO A 8 9.83 -2.16 -22.53
N ALA A 9 10.65 -1.95 -21.49
CA ALA A 9 10.36 -2.49 -20.16
C ALA A 9 9.12 -1.83 -19.51
N VAL A 10 8.98 -0.50 -19.63
CA VAL A 10 7.79 0.23 -19.15
C VAL A 10 6.55 -0.22 -19.93
N LEU A 11 6.65 -0.32 -21.26
CA LEU A 11 5.54 -0.79 -22.09
C LEU A 11 5.15 -2.23 -21.77
N ALA A 12 6.11 -3.11 -21.49
CA ALA A 12 5.85 -4.49 -21.08
C ALA A 12 5.10 -4.57 -19.74
N LEU A 13 5.47 -3.75 -18.75
CA LEU A 13 4.75 -3.68 -17.47
C LEU A 13 3.34 -3.11 -17.65
N ALA A 14 3.18 -2.06 -18.47
CA ALA A 14 1.88 -1.46 -18.77
C ALA A 14 0.95 -2.46 -19.49
N HIS A 15 1.47 -3.15 -20.52
CA HIS A 15 0.75 -4.20 -21.24
C HIS A 15 0.38 -5.35 -20.31
N ARG A 16 1.29 -5.76 -19.41
CA ARG A 16 0.99 -6.78 -18.40
C ARG A 16 -0.13 -6.34 -17.46
N ALA A 17 -0.09 -5.10 -16.98
CA ALA A 17 -1.11 -4.57 -16.07
C ALA A 17 -2.49 -4.55 -16.72
N TRP A 18 -2.55 -4.13 -17.98
CA TRP A 18 -3.76 -4.14 -18.79
C TRP A 18 -4.27 -5.56 -19.08
N SER A 19 -3.42 -6.41 -19.66
CA SER A 19 -3.80 -7.78 -20.06
C SER A 19 -4.20 -8.67 -18.89
N ARG A 20 -3.61 -8.46 -17.71
CA ARG A 20 -3.91 -9.23 -16.50
C ARG A 20 -4.91 -8.53 -15.58
N LYS A 21 -5.46 -7.38 -16.00
CA LYS A 21 -6.43 -6.57 -15.26
C LYS A 21 -6.01 -6.33 -13.80
N THR A 22 -4.72 -6.11 -13.53
CA THR A 22 -4.22 -5.94 -12.15
C THR A 22 -4.40 -4.51 -11.63
N LEU A 23 -4.53 -3.54 -12.54
CA LEU A 23 -4.67 -2.12 -12.24
C LEU A 23 -5.88 -1.55 -13.00
N THR A 24 -6.54 -0.55 -12.41
CA THR A 24 -7.56 0.23 -13.11
C THR A 24 -6.95 1.03 -14.27
N PRO A 25 -7.74 1.48 -15.27
CA PRO A 25 -7.19 2.30 -16.34
C PRO A 25 -6.41 3.53 -15.84
N LEU A 26 -6.95 4.24 -14.84
CA LEU A 26 -6.27 5.37 -14.21
C LEU A 26 -5.06 4.91 -13.37
N GLY A 27 -5.13 3.73 -12.76
CA GLY A 27 -4.00 3.09 -12.09
C GLY A 27 -2.84 2.77 -13.04
N ILE A 28 -3.13 2.32 -14.27
CA ILE A 28 -2.12 2.07 -15.30
C ILE A 28 -1.43 3.37 -15.72
N ILE A 29 -2.20 4.45 -15.99
CA ILE A 29 -1.63 5.76 -16.33
C ILE A 29 -0.70 6.24 -15.21
N THR A 30 -1.15 6.16 -13.97
CA THR A 30 -0.36 6.57 -12.79
C THR A 30 0.89 5.72 -12.61
N ALA A 31 0.78 4.40 -12.82
CA ALA A 31 1.92 3.48 -12.77
C ALA A 31 2.94 3.75 -13.88
N VAL A 32 2.49 4.11 -15.09
CA VAL A 32 3.38 4.49 -16.20
C VAL A 32 4.11 5.79 -15.88
N LEU A 33 3.43 6.81 -15.37
CA LEU A 33 4.08 8.07 -14.95
C LEU A 33 5.12 7.82 -13.85
N THR A 34 4.75 7.01 -12.86
CA THR A 34 5.67 6.57 -11.80
C THR A 34 6.88 5.84 -12.39
N ALA A 35 6.66 4.91 -13.31
CA ALA A 35 7.74 4.16 -13.95
C ALA A 35 8.66 5.05 -14.81
N ILE A 36 8.10 6.05 -15.51
CA ILE A 36 8.88 7.06 -16.27
C ILE A 36 9.84 7.80 -15.33
N ALA A 37 9.34 8.31 -14.19
CA ALA A 37 10.19 8.96 -13.20
C ALA A 37 11.30 8.04 -12.68
N HIS A 38 11.03 6.73 -12.55
CA HIS A 38 12.03 5.76 -12.10
C HIS A 38 13.08 5.42 -13.18
N VAL A 39 12.72 5.41 -14.47
CA VAL A 39 13.69 5.11 -15.55
C VAL A 39 14.52 6.33 -15.96
N MET A 40 14.08 7.54 -15.63
CA MET A 40 14.88 8.76 -15.77
C MET A 40 16.15 8.71 -14.90
N HIS A 41 16.13 7.95 -13.82
CA HIS A 41 17.30 7.73 -12.98
C HIS A 41 18.44 7.04 -13.77
N PRO A 42 19.71 7.47 -13.63
CA PRO A 42 20.85 6.86 -14.33
C PRO A 42 20.95 5.34 -14.12
N TRP A 43 20.83 4.88 -12.87
CA TRP A 43 20.83 3.46 -12.51
C TRP A 43 19.51 2.75 -12.82
N SER A 44 19.57 1.45 -13.13
CA SER A 44 18.37 0.61 -13.35
C SER A 44 17.65 0.22 -12.05
N THR A 45 18.33 0.36 -10.90
CA THR A 45 17.82 -0.07 -9.59
C THR A 45 16.43 0.45 -9.27
N PRO A 46 16.11 1.76 -9.33
CA PRO A 46 14.80 2.23 -8.91
C PRO A 46 13.65 1.60 -9.70
N PHE A 47 13.79 1.54 -11.03
CA PHE A 47 12.79 0.90 -11.89
C PHE A 47 12.68 -0.60 -11.60
N ALA A 48 13.79 -1.28 -11.34
CA ALA A 48 13.78 -2.71 -11.02
C ALA A 48 13.10 -3.00 -9.67
N LEU A 49 13.31 -2.18 -8.63
CA LEU A 49 12.62 -2.33 -7.35
C LEU A 49 11.10 -2.14 -7.50
N LEU A 50 10.68 -1.11 -8.25
CA LEU A 50 9.28 -0.90 -8.61
C LEU A 50 8.70 -2.13 -9.33
N ALA A 51 9.43 -2.65 -10.33
CA ALA A 51 8.99 -3.82 -11.10
C ALA A 51 8.89 -5.08 -10.25
N VAL A 52 9.89 -5.34 -9.39
CA VAL A 52 9.90 -6.50 -8.48
C VAL A 52 8.77 -6.39 -7.46
N PHE A 53 8.54 -5.21 -6.87
CA PHE A 53 7.41 -4.97 -5.99
C PHE A 53 6.07 -5.23 -6.69
N TYR A 54 5.85 -4.65 -7.88
CA TYR A 54 4.62 -4.83 -8.62
C TYR A 54 4.37 -6.30 -9.01
N LEU A 55 5.40 -6.97 -9.57
CA LEU A 55 5.30 -8.36 -10.01
C LEU A 55 5.14 -9.32 -8.84
N GLY A 56 5.91 -9.12 -7.76
CA GLY A 56 5.84 -9.89 -6.52
C GLY A 56 4.49 -9.74 -5.85
N GLY A 57 4.05 -8.49 -5.64
CA GLY A 57 2.73 -8.14 -5.10
C GLY A 57 1.61 -8.78 -5.91
N SER A 58 1.64 -8.66 -7.23
CA SER A 58 0.65 -9.28 -8.12
C SER A 58 0.63 -10.82 -8.06
N LYS A 59 1.77 -11.45 -7.73
CA LYS A 59 1.84 -12.91 -7.54
C LYS A 59 1.22 -13.33 -6.21
N VAL A 60 1.60 -12.67 -5.10
CA VAL A 60 1.08 -13.02 -3.76
C VAL A 60 -0.41 -12.73 -3.61
N THR A 61 -0.92 -11.67 -4.25
CA THR A 61 -2.37 -11.39 -4.32
C THR A 61 -3.13 -12.56 -4.95
N LYS A 62 -2.54 -13.29 -5.89
CA LYS A 62 -3.21 -14.42 -6.59
C LYS A 62 -3.10 -15.76 -5.87
N VAL A 63 -2.24 -15.89 -4.86
CA VAL A 63 -2.09 -17.15 -4.12
C VAL A 63 -3.38 -17.47 -3.37
N LYS A 64 -4.00 -18.63 -3.67
CA LYS A 64 -5.23 -19.14 -3.04
C LYS A 64 -6.36 -18.09 -2.97
N HIS A 65 -6.54 -17.35 -4.05
CA HIS A 65 -7.53 -16.28 -4.15
C HIS A 65 -8.94 -16.71 -3.73
N GLU A 66 -9.41 -17.87 -4.19
CA GLU A 66 -10.73 -18.44 -3.85
C GLU A 66 -10.93 -18.71 -2.35
N VAL A 67 -9.85 -18.94 -1.61
CA VAL A 67 -9.91 -19.11 -0.15
C VAL A 67 -9.99 -17.74 0.51
N LYS A 68 -9.18 -16.77 0.05
CA LYS A 68 -9.15 -15.41 0.60
C LYS A 68 -10.49 -14.69 0.44
N SER A 69 -11.14 -14.85 -0.71
CA SER A 69 -12.44 -14.24 -1.00
C SER A 69 -13.53 -14.62 -0.01
N ARG A 70 -13.41 -15.82 0.59
CA ARG A 70 -14.37 -16.34 1.57
C ARG A 70 -14.08 -15.91 3.00
N LEU A 71 -12.93 -15.30 3.28
CA LEU A 71 -12.53 -14.89 4.63
C LEU A 71 -13.04 -13.51 5.01
N THR A 72 -13.27 -12.63 4.03
CA THR A 72 -13.80 -11.27 4.21
C THR A 72 -15.00 -10.99 3.32
N LEU A 73 -15.70 -9.89 3.58
CA LEU A 73 -16.83 -9.40 2.78
C LEU A 73 -16.45 -8.08 2.15
N SER A 74 -16.86 -7.85 0.92
CA SER A 74 -16.83 -6.50 0.34
C SER A 74 -17.87 -5.62 1.05
N ALA A 75 -17.62 -4.32 1.13
CA ALA A 75 -18.62 -3.35 1.61
C ALA A 75 -19.94 -3.39 0.81
N THR A 76 -19.92 -3.91 -0.42
CA THR A 76 -21.10 -4.17 -1.26
C THR A 76 -21.89 -5.44 -0.90
N GLY A 77 -21.40 -6.25 0.04
CA GLY A 77 -22.05 -7.48 0.52
C GLY A 77 -21.74 -8.75 -0.27
N ALA A 78 -20.95 -8.66 -1.34
CA ALA A 78 -20.41 -9.83 -2.04
C ALA A 78 -19.25 -10.47 -1.24
N GLU A 79 -18.93 -11.74 -1.53
CA GLU A 79 -17.66 -12.35 -1.11
C GLU A 79 -16.51 -11.40 -1.49
N GLY A 80 -15.59 -11.11 -0.56
CA GLY A 80 -14.45 -10.25 -0.82
C GLY A 80 -13.67 -10.76 -2.04
N GLY A 81 -13.03 -9.91 -2.83
CA GLY A 81 -12.48 -10.35 -4.11
C GLY A 81 -11.49 -9.37 -4.73
N GLU A 82 -10.72 -9.86 -5.70
CA GLU A 82 -9.64 -9.09 -6.35
C GLU A 82 -10.26 -7.89 -7.08
N THR A 83 -10.23 -6.74 -6.43
CA THR A 83 -10.50 -5.46 -7.07
C THR A 83 -9.20 -4.96 -7.68
N GLN A 84 -9.31 -4.38 -8.88
CA GLN A 84 -8.15 -3.81 -9.56
C GLN A 84 -7.53 -2.73 -8.69
N ARG A 85 -6.20 -2.76 -8.55
CA ARG A 85 -5.52 -1.72 -7.75
C ARG A 85 -5.73 -0.35 -8.37
N THR A 86 -6.06 0.64 -7.56
CA THR A 86 -6.39 1.99 -8.00
C THR A 86 -5.13 2.87 -8.15
N HIS A 87 -5.29 4.04 -8.76
CA HIS A 87 -4.23 5.06 -8.83
C HIS A 87 -3.80 5.52 -7.42
N ILE A 88 -4.72 5.58 -6.46
CA ILE A 88 -4.41 5.93 -5.07
C ILE A 88 -3.51 4.87 -4.45
N GLN A 89 -3.79 3.58 -4.66
CA GLN A 89 -2.94 2.48 -4.19
C GLN A 89 -1.55 2.48 -4.84
N VAL A 90 -1.46 2.87 -6.12
CA VAL A 90 -0.16 3.04 -6.79
C VAL A 90 0.63 4.16 -6.11
N LEU A 91 0.03 5.33 -5.92
CA LEU A 91 0.68 6.49 -5.30
C LEU A 91 1.07 6.22 -3.85
N ALA A 92 0.17 5.65 -3.05
CA ALA A 92 0.40 5.36 -1.63
C ALA A 92 1.69 4.55 -1.41
N ASN A 93 1.98 3.59 -2.29
CA ASN A 93 3.15 2.72 -2.14
C ASN A 93 4.42 3.26 -2.81
N SER A 94 4.32 4.26 -3.70
CA SER A 94 5.45 4.63 -4.59
C SER A 94 5.77 6.12 -4.64
N VAL A 95 4.92 7.03 -4.16
CA VAL A 95 5.14 8.48 -4.30
C VAL A 95 6.37 8.94 -3.53
N VAL A 96 6.60 8.41 -2.32
CA VAL A 96 7.78 8.74 -1.50
C VAL A 96 9.06 8.29 -2.21
N ALA A 97 9.11 7.03 -2.66
CA ALA A 97 10.21 6.55 -3.49
C ALA A 97 10.39 7.39 -4.76
N THR A 98 9.31 7.76 -5.45
CA THR A 98 9.37 8.57 -6.69
C THR A 98 10.06 9.91 -6.44
N VAL A 99 9.68 10.60 -5.36
CA VAL A 99 10.31 11.87 -4.97
C VAL A 99 11.79 11.66 -4.68
N LEU A 100 12.14 10.65 -3.87
CA LEU A 100 13.54 10.36 -3.53
C LEU A 100 14.38 9.96 -4.77
N VAL A 101 13.78 9.23 -5.71
CA VAL A 101 14.41 8.84 -6.98
C VAL A 101 14.71 10.06 -7.84
N LEU A 102 13.76 10.99 -7.97
CA LEU A 102 13.98 12.23 -8.72
C LEU A 102 15.03 13.11 -8.04
N LEU A 103 15.02 13.20 -6.70
CA LEU A 103 16.05 13.91 -5.94
C LEU A 103 17.43 13.29 -6.14
N HIS A 104 17.56 11.96 -6.03
CA HIS A 104 18.85 11.30 -6.23
C HIS A 104 19.33 11.40 -7.69
N ALA A 105 18.43 11.31 -8.66
CA ALA A 105 18.76 11.58 -10.06
C ALA A 105 19.27 13.01 -10.26
N TRP A 106 18.66 13.99 -9.59
CA TRP A 106 19.12 15.38 -9.60
C TRP A 106 20.51 15.54 -8.97
N VAL A 107 20.79 14.89 -7.84
CA VAL A 107 22.12 14.87 -7.21
C VAL A 107 23.17 14.33 -8.19
N LEU A 108 22.88 13.21 -8.86
CA LEU A 108 23.79 12.61 -9.84
C LEU A 108 24.07 13.53 -11.03
N VAL A 109 23.04 14.21 -11.56
CA VAL A 109 23.20 15.15 -12.68
C VAL A 109 24.02 16.38 -12.29
N ARG A 110 23.87 16.90 -11.06
CA ARG A 110 24.66 18.05 -10.58
C ARG A 110 26.10 17.68 -10.22
N GLY A 111 26.32 16.46 -9.72
CA GLY A 111 27.65 15.98 -9.29
C GLY A 111 28.49 15.36 -10.42
N ALA A 112 28.02 15.41 -11.67
CA ALA A 112 28.61 14.71 -12.82
C ALA A 112 30.01 15.19 -13.25
N GLU A 113 30.59 16.21 -12.61
CA GLU A 113 31.89 16.75 -12.99
C GLU A 113 33.10 16.06 -12.32
N GLU A 114 32.94 15.29 -11.21
CA GLU A 114 34.14 14.85 -10.45
C GLU A 114 34.27 13.36 -10.05
N GLU A 115 33.24 12.50 -9.97
CA GLU A 115 33.46 11.11 -9.44
C GLU A 115 32.53 10.02 -10.01
N GLU A 116 32.94 8.76 -9.86
CA GLU A 116 32.21 7.55 -10.29
C GLU A 116 30.72 7.57 -9.86
N GLU A 117 29.81 7.36 -10.83
CA GLU A 117 28.35 7.20 -10.65
C GLU A 117 27.99 5.86 -9.95
N CYS A 118 28.46 5.68 -8.72
CA CYS A 118 28.30 4.46 -7.95
C CYS A 118 27.64 4.74 -6.59
N PHE A 119 27.30 3.70 -5.83
CA PHE A 119 26.84 3.79 -4.44
C PHE A 119 28.03 3.54 -3.52
N SER A 120 28.38 4.52 -2.70
CA SER A 120 29.63 4.52 -1.94
C SER A 120 29.50 4.00 -0.51
N LEU A 121 28.30 3.56 -0.13
CA LEU A 121 27.96 3.02 1.19
C LEU A 121 28.34 3.99 2.33
N GLY A 122 27.94 5.24 2.21
CA GLY A 122 28.08 6.24 3.27
C GLY A 122 29.28 7.17 3.15
N ARG A 123 30.02 7.14 2.04
CA ARG A 123 31.07 8.14 1.80
C ARG A 123 30.52 9.47 1.27
N ARG A 124 29.32 9.45 0.69
CA ARG A 124 28.65 10.64 0.16
C ARG A 124 27.25 10.76 0.76
N ALA A 125 26.86 11.98 1.12
CA ALA A 125 25.54 12.25 1.68
C ALA A 125 24.39 11.84 0.74
N GLY A 126 24.62 11.81 -0.58
CA GLY A 126 23.65 11.32 -1.57
C GLY A 126 23.27 9.85 -1.39
N ASP A 127 24.15 9.01 -0.83
CA ASP A 127 23.88 7.58 -0.55
C ASP A 127 22.67 7.42 0.40
N VAL A 128 22.40 8.41 1.25
CA VAL A 128 21.25 8.43 2.16
C VAL A 128 19.93 8.37 1.38
N LEU A 129 19.82 9.06 0.24
CA LEU A 129 18.62 9.00 -0.60
C LEU A 129 18.38 7.59 -1.14
N VAL A 130 19.44 6.86 -1.49
CA VAL A 130 19.37 5.46 -1.95
C VAL A 130 18.83 4.57 -0.84
N VAL A 131 19.26 4.77 0.41
CA VAL A 131 18.71 4.05 1.57
C VAL A 131 17.20 4.30 1.68
N GLY A 132 16.75 5.55 1.55
CA GLY A 132 15.32 5.88 1.58
C GLY A 132 14.51 5.21 0.47
N ILE A 133 15.02 5.21 -0.77
CA ILE A 133 14.37 4.56 -1.92
C ILE A 133 14.20 3.05 -1.68
N VAL A 134 15.27 2.39 -1.21
CA VAL A 134 15.27 0.94 -0.98
C VAL A 134 14.40 0.58 0.23
N ALA A 135 14.47 1.38 1.30
CA ALA A 135 13.63 1.23 2.49
C ALA A 135 12.14 1.33 2.16
N ASN A 136 11.73 2.29 1.31
CA ASN A 136 10.35 2.41 0.82
C ASN A 136 9.88 1.08 0.22
N TYR A 137 10.59 0.59 -0.80
CA TYR A 137 10.19 -0.61 -1.53
C TYR A 137 10.25 -1.87 -0.65
N ALA A 138 11.23 -1.96 0.26
CA ALA A 138 11.34 -3.09 1.17
C ALA A 138 10.17 -3.14 2.14
N ALA A 139 9.78 -1.98 2.70
CA ALA A 139 8.66 -1.87 3.63
C ALA A 139 7.31 -2.15 2.96
N VAL A 140 7.01 -1.53 1.81
CA VAL A 140 5.74 -1.78 1.10
C VAL A 140 5.64 -3.19 0.53
N ALA A 141 6.77 -3.81 0.14
CA ALA A 141 6.79 -5.22 -0.26
C ALA A 141 6.56 -6.16 0.94
N ALA A 142 7.20 -5.88 2.08
CA ALA A 142 6.99 -6.64 3.30
C ALA A 142 5.54 -6.59 3.77
N ASP A 143 4.95 -5.39 3.79
CA ASP A 143 3.55 -5.20 4.14
C ASP A 143 2.62 -5.96 3.19
N THR A 144 2.81 -5.78 1.87
CA THR A 144 1.99 -6.48 0.85
C THR A 144 2.09 -7.99 0.99
N PHE A 145 3.28 -8.55 1.21
CA PHE A 145 3.44 -9.99 1.36
C PHE A 145 2.83 -10.48 2.69
N SER A 146 3.00 -9.71 3.76
CA SER A 146 2.47 -10.02 5.09
C SER A 146 0.96 -10.08 5.10
N SER A 147 0.28 -9.07 4.53
CA SER A 147 -1.19 -9.02 4.48
C SER A 147 -1.77 -10.09 3.54
N GLU A 148 -1.21 -10.24 2.34
CA GLU A 148 -1.75 -11.13 1.30
C GLU A 148 -1.55 -12.62 1.59
N LEU A 149 -0.48 -13.00 2.29
CA LEU A 149 -0.21 -14.39 2.68
C LEU A 149 -0.57 -14.66 4.15
N GLY A 150 -0.55 -13.64 5.01
CA GLY A 150 -0.88 -13.76 6.43
C GLY A 150 -2.35 -14.06 6.68
N ILE A 151 -3.26 -13.55 5.84
CA ILE A 151 -4.70 -13.87 5.93
C ILE A 151 -4.99 -15.36 5.73
N LEU A 152 -4.11 -16.08 5.03
CA LEU A 152 -4.19 -17.52 4.79
C LEU A 152 -3.61 -18.37 5.93
N SER A 153 -3.14 -17.75 7.02
CA SER A 153 -2.57 -18.48 8.14
C SER A 153 -3.60 -19.42 8.78
N LYS A 154 -3.15 -20.62 9.17
CA LYS A 154 -3.95 -21.56 9.97
C LYS A 154 -4.13 -21.07 11.41
N SER A 155 -3.21 -20.23 11.88
CA SER A 155 -3.28 -19.65 13.23
C SER A 155 -4.16 -18.41 13.21
N LYS A 156 -4.98 -18.24 14.25
CA LYS A 156 -5.85 -17.06 14.34
C LYS A 156 -4.99 -15.79 14.54
N PRO A 157 -5.28 -14.68 13.82
CA PRO A 157 -4.57 -13.42 13.99
C PRO A 157 -4.72 -12.85 15.40
N ARG A 158 -3.71 -12.09 15.83
CA ARG A 158 -3.70 -11.38 17.12
C ARG A 158 -3.51 -9.89 16.88
N LEU A 159 -4.29 -9.07 17.56
CA LEU A 159 -4.22 -7.62 17.41
C LEU A 159 -2.95 -7.07 18.08
N ILE A 160 -2.03 -6.52 17.28
CA ILE A 160 -0.71 -6.06 17.75
C ILE A 160 -0.79 -4.89 18.73
N THR A 161 -1.83 -4.06 18.61
CA THR A 161 -2.06 -2.89 19.47
C THR A 161 -2.76 -3.26 20.78
N SER A 162 -3.18 -4.52 20.95
CA SER A 162 -3.81 -4.99 22.18
C SER A 162 -2.74 -5.45 23.17
N PRO A 163 -2.74 -4.95 24.43
CA PRO A 163 -1.78 -5.39 25.46
C PRO A 163 -1.83 -6.89 25.73
N THR A 164 -2.97 -7.54 25.51
CA THR A 164 -3.17 -8.98 25.73
C THR A 164 -3.01 -9.81 24.45
N LEU A 165 -2.66 -9.18 23.32
CA LEU A 165 -2.62 -9.81 21.99
C LEU A 165 -3.86 -10.65 21.72
N ARG A 166 -5.04 -10.06 21.99
CA ARG A 166 -6.33 -10.73 21.84
C ARG A 166 -6.51 -11.23 20.40
N VAL A 167 -7.22 -12.34 20.27
CA VAL A 167 -7.54 -12.93 18.97
C VAL A 167 -8.58 -12.07 18.26
N VAL A 168 -8.38 -11.84 16.96
CA VAL A 168 -9.28 -11.09 16.08
C VAL A 168 -9.60 -11.86 14.79
N PRO A 169 -10.72 -11.56 14.11
CA PRO A 169 -11.04 -12.19 12.84
C PRO A 169 -9.97 -11.92 11.75
N PRO A 170 -9.75 -12.86 10.81
CA PRO A 170 -8.94 -12.61 9.61
C PRO A 170 -9.37 -11.36 8.84
N GLY A 171 -8.40 -10.58 8.35
CA GLY A 171 -8.63 -9.30 7.67
C GLY A 171 -8.74 -8.09 8.60
N THR A 172 -8.62 -8.28 9.92
CA THR A 172 -8.62 -7.16 10.88
C THR A 172 -7.32 -6.36 10.73
N ASN A 173 -7.42 -5.04 10.58
CA ASN A 173 -6.28 -4.13 10.54
C ASN A 173 -5.47 -4.23 11.85
N GLY A 174 -4.17 -4.44 11.73
CA GLY A 174 -3.28 -4.74 12.87
C GLY A 174 -3.36 -6.16 13.43
N GLY A 175 -4.13 -7.04 12.80
CA GLY A 175 -4.14 -8.47 13.10
C GLY A 175 -2.92 -9.17 12.49
N VAL A 176 -1.96 -9.58 13.33
CA VAL A 176 -0.72 -10.22 12.88
C VAL A 176 -0.74 -11.74 13.08
N THR A 177 -0.06 -12.47 12.18
CA THR A 177 0.19 -13.91 12.28
C THR A 177 1.66 -14.19 12.02
N ALA A 178 2.20 -15.31 12.55
CA ALA A 178 3.57 -15.71 12.26
C ALA A 178 3.81 -15.95 10.76
N THR A 179 2.81 -16.48 10.04
CA THR A 179 2.86 -16.65 8.58
C THR A 179 2.97 -15.30 7.86
N GLY A 180 2.19 -14.30 8.28
CA GLY A 180 2.27 -12.95 7.74
C GLY A 180 3.65 -12.32 7.98
N LEU A 181 4.15 -12.38 9.20
CA LEU A 181 5.48 -11.84 9.53
C LEU A 181 6.60 -12.49 8.70
N LEU A 182 6.61 -13.82 8.56
CA LEU A 182 7.58 -14.53 7.72
C LEU A 182 7.43 -14.18 6.23
N ALA A 183 6.20 -14.02 5.75
CA ALA A 183 5.95 -13.55 4.39
C ALA A 183 6.47 -12.12 4.19
N GLY A 184 6.31 -11.25 5.18
CA GLY A 184 6.86 -9.90 5.16
C GLY A 184 8.39 -9.88 5.10
N VAL A 185 9.05 -10.74 5.90
CA VAL A 185 10.51 -10.94 5.81
C VAL A 185 10.92 -11.38 4.41
N LEU A 186 10.19 -12.30 3.78
CA LEU A 186 10.46 -12.73 2.40
C LEU A 186 10.28 -11.59 1.38
N GLY A 187 9.26 -10.76 1.55
CA GLY A 187 9.03 -9.57 0.73
C GLY A 187 10.20 -8.57 0.83
N ALA A 188 10.59 -8.21 2.06
CA ALA A 188 11.73 -7.34 2.32
C ALA A 188 13.04 -7.92 1.76
N PHE A 189 13.29 -9.21 2.00
CA PHE A 189 14.47 -9.92 1.51
C PHE A 189 14.57 -9.90 -0.02
N THR A 190 13.45 -10.08 -0.71
CA THR A 190 13.42 -10.04 -2.18
C THR A 190 13.85 -8.68 -2.72
N ILE A 191 13.39 -7.59 -2.11
CA ILE A 191 13.81 -6.22 -2.46
C ILE A 191 15.26 -5.98 -2.07
N ALA A 192 15.68 -6.43 -0.89
CA ALA A 192 17.05 -6.30 -0.39
C ALA A 192 18.06 -6.95 -1.34
N VAL A 193 17.82 -8.21 -1.74
CA VAL A 193 18.66 -8.92 -2.72
C VAL A 193 18.65 -8.23 -4.08
N THR A 194 17.47 -7.80 -4.57
CA THR A 194 17.36 -7.07 -5.83
C THR A 194 18.22 -5.79 -5.81
N SER A 195 18.16 -5.05 -4.71
CA SER A 195 18.97 -3.83 -4.53
C SER A 195 20.46 -4.14 -4.47
N ALA A 196 20.89 -5.18 -3.73
CA ALA A 196 22.29 -5.56 -3.61
C ALA A 196 22.92 -6.04 -4.92
N ILE A 197 22.11 -6.57 -5.84
CA ILE A 197 22.54 -7.01 -7.16
C ILE A 197 22.64 -5.82 -8.13
N LEU A 198 21.65 -4.92 -8.12
CA LEU A 198 21.50 -3.90 -9.16
C LEU A 198 22.08 -2.54 -8.82
N ILE A 199 22.25 -2.22 -7.53
CA ILE A 199 22.98 -1.01 -7.12
C ILE A 199 24.44 -1.12 -7.61
N PRO A 200 24.95 -0.11 -8.32
CA PRO A 200 26.35 -0.09 -8.74
C PRO A 200 27.23 0.31 -7.55
N PHE A 201 27.59 -0.63 -6.68
CA PHE A 201 28.53 -0.36 -5.58
C PHE A 201 29.90 0.09 -6.13
N CYS A 202 30.48 1.14 -5.55
CA CYS A 202 31.79 1.65 -5.98
C CYS A 202 32.87 0.57 -5.87
N SER A 203 33.91 0.61 -6.69
CA SER A 203 35.04 -0.31 -6.53
C SER A 203 35.88 0.08 -5.29
N GLY A 204 36.32 -0.90 -4.48
CA GLY A 204 37.11 -0.65 -3.25
C GLY A 204 36.88 -1.67 -2.13
N GLU A 205 37.76 -1.67 -1.12
CA GLU A 205 37.74 -2.63 0.01
C GLU A 205 36.42 -2.62 0.80
N ALA A 206 35.74 -1.46 0.88
CA ALA A 206 34.48 -1.29 1.61
C ALA A 206 33.22 -1.84 0.89
N SER A 207 33.32 -2.22 -0.39
CA SER A 207 32.18 -2.59 -1.25
C SER A 207 32.20 -4.05 -1.72
N GLY A 208 32.92 -4.90 -0.97
CA GLY A 208 33.02 -6.34 -1.22
C GLY A 208 31.75 -7.15 -0.93
N PRO A 209 31.81 -8.48 -1.11
CA PRO A 209 30.65 -9.37 -0.88
C PRO A 209 30.06 -9.27 0.53
N VAL A 210 30.90 -9.03 1.54
CA VAL A 210 30.48 -8.90 2.95
C VAL A 210 29.56 -7.70 3.14
N SER A 211 29.89 -6.53 2.60
CA SER A 211 29.05 -5.34 2.75
C SER A 211 27.72 -5.47 1.99
N ARG A 212 27.70 -6.20 0.87
CA ARG A 212 26.43 -6.57 0.20
C ARG A 212 25.56 -7.49 1.05
N VAL A 213 26.15 -8.47 1.74
CA VAL A 213 25.39 -9.33 2.67
C VAL A 213 24.87 -8.51 3.86
N GLN A 214 25.69 -7.65 4.45
CA GLN A 214 25.26 -6.74 5.52
C GLN A 214 24.14 -5.81 5.05
N TRP A 215 24.23 -5.26 3.84
CA TRP A 215 23.17 -4.48 3.22
C TRP A 215 21.88 -5.28 3.09
N VAL A 216 21.95 -6.51 2.58
CA VAL A 216 20.78 -7.38 2.46
C VAL A 216 20.14 -7.63 3.82
N LEU A 217 20.93 -7.94 4.85
CA LEU A 217 20.43 -8.19 6.20
C LEU A 217 19.78 -6.92 6.79
N ALA A 218 20.46 -5.78 6.71
CA ALA A 218 19.96 -4.50 7.23
C ALA A 218 18.64 -4.09 6.56
N VAL A 219 18.58 -4.14 5.23
CA VAL A 219 17.37 -3.80 4.46
C VAL A 219 16.25 -4.81 4.71
N THR A 220 16.57 -6.10 4.86
CA THR A 220 15.56 -7.13 5.17
C THR A 220 14.92 -6.88 6.53
N VAL A 221 15.74 -6.61 7.56
CA VAL A 221 15.25 -6.30 8.91
C VAL A 221 14.44 -5.01 8.89
N TRP A 222 14.97 -3.94 8.28
CA TRP A 222 14.28 -2.66 8.19
C TRP A 222 12.94 -2.77 7.45
N GLY A 223 12.93 -3.43 6.29
CA GLY A 223 11.70 -3.67 5.53
C GLY A 223 10.68 -4.50 6.31
N ALA A 224 11.10 -5.55 7.02
CA ALA A 224 10.23 -6.36 7.86
C ALA A 224 9.63 -5.57 9.03
N LEU A 225 10.37 -4.62 9.62
CA LEU A 225 9.82 -3.69 10.60
C LEU A 225 8.73 -2.79 9.99
N GLY A 226 8.79 -2.52 8.69
CA GLY A 226 7.77 -1.78 7.96
C GLY A 226 6.39 -2.43 8.01
N SER A 227 6.28 -3.75 7.87
CA SER A 227 5.00 -4.46 7.97
C SER A 227 4.46 -4.50 9.41
N VAL A 228 5.37 -4.51 10.40
CA VAL A 228 5.01 -4.37 11.82
C VAL A 228 4.49 -2.97 12.10
N LEU A 229 5.15 -1.93 11.57
CA LEU A 229 4.71 -0.55 11.68
C LEU A 229 3.35 -0.36 11.02
N ASP A 230 3.13 -0.89 9.82
CA ASP A 230 1.82 -0.87 9.15
C ASP A 230 0.73 -1.49 10.04
N SER A 231 1.01 -2.66 10.62
CA SER A 231 0.08 -3.33 11.54
C SER A 231 -0.24 -2.48 12.79
N ILE A 232 0.75 -1.78 13.34
CA ILE A 232 0.53 -0.86 14.47
C ILE A 232 -0.33 0.33 14.04
N LEU A 233 0.03 0.99 12.93
CA LEU A 233 -0.69 2.14 12.41
C LEU A 233 -2.12 1.77 12.01
N GLY A 234 -2.33 0.64 11.33
CA GLY A 234 -3.65 0.14 10.97
C GLY A 234 -4.47 -0.25 12.19
N GLY A 235 -3.87 -0.92 13.17
CA GLY A 235 -4.55 -1.29 14.41
C GLY A 235 -4.95 -0.09 15.30
N LEU A 236 -4.30 1.07 15.14
CA LEU A 236 -4.59 2.30 15.87
C LEU A 236 -5.52 3.24 15.07
N LEU A 237 -5.20 3.47 13.79
CA LEU A 237 -5.73 4.57 12.98
C LEU A 237 -6.76 4.14 11.93
N GLN A 238 -7.01 2.84 11.74
CA GLN A 238 -8.04 2.34 10.83
C GLN A 238 -9.11 1.58 11.59
N ALA A 239 -10.38 1.86 11.31
CA ALA A 239 -11.48 1.06 11.80
C ALA A 239 -11.56 -0.27 11.04
N SER A 240 -11.50 -1.38 11.77
CA SER A 240 -11.90 -2.70 11.25
C SER A 240 -13.38 -2.92 11.55
N VAL A 241 -14.20 -3.15 10.53
CA VAL A 241 -15.65 -3.34 10.67
C VAL A 241 -16.00 -4.80 10.45
N VAL A 242 -16.80 -5.38 11.34
CA VAL A 242 -17.27 -6.77 11.25
C VAL A 242 -18.78 -6.81 11.00
N ASP A 243 -19.21 -7.70 10.13
CA ASP A 243 -20.63 -8.01 9.92
C ASP A 243 -21.12 -8.93 11.05
N LYS A 244 -22.17 -8.51 11.77
CA LYS A 244 -22.68 -9.24 12.95
C LYS A 244 -23.25 -10.61 12.62
N ARG A 245 -23.70 -10.85 11.38
CA ARG A 245 -24.31 -12.13 10.97
C ARG A 245 -23.26 -13.18 10.67
N SER A 246 -22.23 -12.81 9.91
CA SER A 246 -21.18 -13.72 9.45
C SER A 246 -19.95 -13.75 10.36
N GLY A 247 -19.73 -12.71 11.17
CA GLY A 247 -18.51 -12.54 11.96
C GLY A 247 -17.27 -12.22 11.13
N LYS A 248 -17.44 -11.90 9.84
CA LYS A 248 -16.35 -11.59 8.91
C LYS A 248 -16.07 -10.09 8.83
N ILE A 249 -14.81 -9.75 8.59
CA ILE A 249 -14.41 -8.37 8.34
C ILE A 249 -14.96 -7.90 7.00
N VAL A 250 -15.46 -6.67 7.00
CA VAL A 250 -15.94 -5.95 5.83
C VAL A 250 -14.83 -5.03 5.34
N GLU A 251 -14.43 -5.17 4.09
CA GLU A 251 -13.40 -4.36 3.44
C GLU A 251 -14.03 -3.27 2.56
N GLY A 252 -13.48 -2.06 2.62
CA GLY A 252 -13.88 -0.96 1.74
C GLY A 252 -13.33 -1.14 0.33
N THR A 253 -14.07 -0.64 -0.67
CA THR A 253 -13.65 -0.66 -2.07
C THR A 253 -12.34 0.11 -2.26
N GLY A 254 -11.37 -0.49 -2.94
CA GLY A 254 -10.08 0.17 -3.23
C GLY A 254 -9.27 0.60 -1.98
N GLY A 255 -9.55 0.01 -0.81
CA GLY A 255 -8.92 0.39 0.46
C GLY A 255 -9.57 1.58 1.17
N GLY A 256 -10.77 1.98 0.77
CA GLY A 256 -11.54 3.05 1.41
C GLY A 256 -12.12 2.66 2.78
N LYS A 257 -12.70 3.64 3.47
CA LYS A 257 -13.38 3.45 4.77
C LYS A 257 -14.71 2.71 4.62
N VAL A 258 -15.12 2.03 5.68
CA VAL A 258 -16.39 1.28 5.73
C VAL A 258 -17.41 2.01 6.61
N LEU A 259 -18.57 2.33 6.04
CA LEU A 259 -19.66 2.95 6.78
C LEU A 259 -20.29 1.95 7.76
N VAL A 260 -20.36 2.35 9.03
CA VAL A 260 -20.99 1.60 10.13
C VAL A 260 -22.46 1.99 10.28
N HIS A 261 -22.78 3.28 10.08
CA HIS A 261 -24.15 3.79 10.12
C HIS A 261 -24.57 4.31 8.73
N PRO A 262 -25.80 4.03 8.27
CA PRO A 262 -26.34 4.75 7.14
C PRO A 262 -26.57 6.20 7.60
N SER A 263 -25.83 7.15 7.02
CA SER A 263 -26.20 8.55 7.12
C SER A 263 -27.66 8.67 6.72
N SER A 264 -28.49 9.25 7.58
CA SER A 264 -29.89 9.53 7.27
C SER A 264 -29.92 10.49 6.08
N ALA A 265 -29.96 9.95 4.86
CA ALA A 265 -30.40 10.70 3.71
C ALA A 265 -31.80 11.21 4.06
N ARG A 266 -31.91 12.51 4.36
CA ARG A 266 -33.20 13.17 4.53
C ARG A 266 -34.06 12.81 3.32
N PRO A 267 -35.25 12.22 3.50
CA PRO A 267 -36.20 12.08 2.39
C PRO A 267 -36.72 13.48 2.11
N GLY A 268 -36.27 14.11 1.02
CA GLY A 268 -36.71 15.46 0.71
C GLY A 268 -36.20 15.98 -0.62
N SER A 269 -37.06 15.84 -1.63
CA SER A 269 -37.24 16.71 -2.81
C SER A 269 -36.96 16.02 -4.13
N THR A 270 -38.01 15.47 -4.71
CA THR A 270 -38.20 15.43 -6.17
C THR A 270 -38.04 16.85 -6.73
N ALA A 271 -36.91 17.13 -7.36
CA ALA A 271 -36.76 18.28 -8.25
C ALA A 271 -36.70 17.77 -9.71
N PRO A 272 -37.36 18.47 -10.65
CA PRO A 272 -37.64 17.96 -11.98
C PRO A 272 -36.38 17.91 -12.84
N VAL A 273 -36.42 17.02 -13.84
CA VAL A 273 -35.46 16.94 -14.94
C VAL A 273 -35.40 18.27 -15.67
N SER A 274 -34.34 19.05 -15.50
CA SER A 274 -33.88 20.03 -16.49
C SER A 274 -32.43 20.45 -16.25
N GLY A 275 -31.68 20.63 -17.35
CA GLY A 275 -30.46 21.43 -17.35
C GLY A 275 -29.14 20.67 -17.38
N PHE A 276 -28.65 20.41 -18.59
CA PHE A 276 -27.25 20.08 -18.87
C PHE A 276 -26.36 21.24 -18.39
N SER A 277 -25.48 21.01 -17.42
CA SER A 277 -24.35 21.91 -17.15
C SER A 277 -23.11 21.10 -16.79
N ARG A 278 -22.08 21.26 -17.63
CA ARG A 278 -20.74 20.73 -17.42
C ARG A 278 -20.09 21.45 -16.26
N SER A 279 -19.69 20.70 -15.23
CA SER A 279 -18.59 21.10 -14.36
C SER A 279 -17.77 19.87 -14.00
N THR A 280 -16.48 20.01 -14.25
CA THR A 280 -15.37 19.09 -14.00
C THR A 280 -15.12 18.98 -12.51
N ASP A 281 -15.53 17.87 -11.89
CA ASP A 281 -14.96 17.43 -10.62
C ASP A 281 -15.07 15.90 -10.47
N GLY A 282 -14.02 15.19 -10.90
CA GLY A 282 -13.96 13.72 -10.90
C GLY A 282 -13.81 13.11 -9.50
N SER A 283 -13.56 13.93 -8.47
CA SER A 283 -13.29 13.45 -7.10
C SER A 283 -14.56 13.30 -6.25
N VAL A 284 -15.55 14.18 -6.47
CA VAL A 284 -16.84 14.18 -5.74
C VAL A 284 -17.76 13.06 -6.22
N HIS A 285 -17.69 12.69 -7.50
CA HIS A 285 -18.55 11.65 -8.07
C HIS A 285 -18.22 10.24 -7.57
N LEU A 286 -16.93 9.95 -7.29
CA LEU A 286 -16.46 8.67 -6.75
C LEU A 286 -16.87 8.47 -5.28
N ARG A 287 -16.70 9.51 -4.44
CA ARG A 287 -17.16 9.46 -3.04
C ARG A 287 -18.68 9.28 -2.94
N ASN A 288 -19.44 9.99 -3.76
CA ASN A 288 -20.89 9.83 -3.81
C ASN A 288 -21.30 8.43 -4.30
N THR A 289 -20.57 7.83 -5.24
CA THR A 289 -20.88 6.45 -5.68
C THR A 289 -20.50 5.40 -4.65
N GLU A 290 -19.42 5.58 -3.89
CA GLU A 290 -19.05 4.68 -2.79
C GLU A 290 -20.00 4.80 -1.59
N GLU A 291 -20.38 6.01 -1.20
CA GLU A 291 -21.42 6.22 -0.19
C GLU A 291 -22.76 5.62 -0.64
N VAL A 292 -23.14 5.81 -1.90
CA VAL A 292 -24.36 5.21 -2.47
C VAL A 292 -24.25 3.69 -2.55
N ALA A 293 -23.11 3.11 -2.93
CA ALA A 293 -22.91 1.65 -2.97
C ALA A 293 -22.91 1.04 -1.56
N ASN A 294 -22.25 1.69 -0.60
CA ASN A 294 -22.24 1.30 0.81
C ASN A 294 -23.64 1.42 1.43
N ALA A 295 -24.36 2.51 1.15
CA ALA A 295 -25.74 2.72 1.60
C ALA A 295 -26.72 1.78 0.90
N ALA A 296 -26.51 1.45 -0.38
CA ALA A 296 -27.30 0.49 -1.14
C ALA A 296 -27.06 -0.94 -0.63
N ALA A 297 -25.85 -1.33 -0.24
CA ALA A 297 -25.57 -2.61 0.41
C ALA A 297 -26.27 -2.73 1.77
N LEU A 298 -26.28 -1.63 2.55
CA LEU A 298 -27.06 -1.51 3.79
C LEU A 298 -28.58 -1.63 3.55
N LYS A 299 -29.10 -1.12 2.42
CA LYS A 299 -30.53 -1.24 2.04
C LYS A 299 -30.88 -2.58 1.38
N GLY A 300 -29.97 -3.17 0.61
CA GLY A 300 -30.18 -4.42 -0.15
C GLY A 300 -30.33 -5.65 0.74
N THR A 301 -29.90 -5.59 1.99
CA THR A 301 -30.15 -6.65 2.99
C THR A 301 -31.62 -6.75 3.43
N ARG A 302 -32.50 -5.83 3.00
CA ARG A 302 -33.95 -5.84 3.29
C ARG A 302 -34.82 -6.53 2.24
N ALA A 303 -34.26 -7.01 1.12
CA ALA A 303 -35.06 -7.48 -0.02
C ALA A 303 -34.82 -8.97 -0.37
N THR A 304 -35.02 -9.88 0.61
CA THR A 304 -35.30 -11.30 0.33
C THR A 304 -36.33 -11.82 1.34
N GLY A 305 -37.53 -11.25 1.28
CA GLY A 305 -38.70 -11.74 1.98
C GLY A 305 -39.83 -11.90 0.97
N THR A 306 -40.10 -13.12 0.56
CA THR A 306 -41.23 -13.49 -0.29
C THR A 306 -42.54 -12.96 0.29
N SER A 307 -43.33 -12.29 -0.54
CA SER A 307 -44.64 -11.76 -0.18
C SER A 307 -45.60 -12.88 0.26
N ARG A 308 -46.00 -12.89 1.52
CA ARG A 308 -47.31 -13.44 1.94
C ARG A 308 -47.66 -12.99 3.37
N GLY A 309 -48.83 -12.36 3.51
CA GLY A 309 -49.57 -12.25 4.76
C GLY A 309 -49.37 -10.95 5.54
N MET A 310 -50.31 -10.02 5.37
CA MET A 310 -50.51 -8.85 6.22
C MET A 310 -51.01 -9.29 7.61
N SER A 311 -50.38 -8.82 8.68
CA SER A 311 -50.97 -8.78 10.02
C SER A 311 -50.47 -7.52 10.75
N PRO A 312 -51.35 -6.59 11.14
CA PRO A 312 -50.96 -5.36 11.82
C PRO A 312 -50.85 -5.63 13.33
N GLY A 313 -49.67 -5.49 13.90
CA GLY A 313 -49.49 -5.58 15.34
C GLY A 313 -48.16 -6.14 15.79
N ARG A 314 -47.07 -5.37 15.63
CA ARG A 314 -45.94 -5.45 16.55
C ARG A 314 -45.12 -4.17 16.45
N ALA A 315 -44.83 -3.60 17.61
CA ALA A 315 -44.00 -2.42 17.79
C ALA A 315 -42.71 -2.54 16.96
N THR A 316 -42.36 -1.46 16.28
CA THR A 316 -41.09 -1.27 15.58
C THR A 316 -39.93 -1.61 16.50
N GLU A 317 -39.30 -2.77 16.28
CA GLU A 317 -38.03 -3.10 16.92
C GLU A 317 -36.96 -2.07 16.53
N PRO A 318 -36.05 -1.72 17.46
CA PRO A 318 -35.02 -0.74 17.20
C PRO A 318 -34.10 -1.26 16.08
N HIS A 319 -33.77 -0.36 15.16
CA HIS A 319 -32.84 -0.53 14.04
C HIS A 319 -31.77 -1.62 14.28
N HIS A 320 -31.93 -2.80 13.69
CA HIS A 320 -30.91 -3.85 13.74
C HIS A 320 -29.69 -3.41 12.90
N GLU A 321 -28.70 -2.80 13.55
CA GLU A 321 -27.41 -2.48 12.94
C GLU A 321 -26.69 -3.78 12.54
N SER A 322 -26.46 -3.99 11.25
CA SER A 322 -25.81 -5.20 10.72
C SER A 322 -24.30 -5.24 10.92
N ARG A 323 -23.67 -4.09 11.18
CA ARG A 323 -22.21 -3.94 11.31
C ARG A 323 -21.82 -3.41 12.69
N ARG A 324 -20.60 -3.72 13.12
CA ARG A 324 -19.98 -3.12 14.32
C ARG A 324 -18.49 -2.89 14.08
N VAL A 325 -17.91 -1.89 14.72
CA VAL A 325 -16.45 -1.71 14.75
C VAL A 325 -15.84 -2.79 15.66
N GLU A 326 -14.84 -3.51 15.17
CA GLU A 326 -14.12 -4.57 15.88
C GLU A 326 -12.84 -4.03 16.55
N SER A 327 -12.12 -3.12 15.90
CA SER A 327 -10.90 -2.50 16.43
C SER A 327 -10.52 -1.23 15.68
N GLY A 328 -9.59 -0.46 16.27
CA GLY A 328 -9.02 0.75 15.68
C GLY A 328 -9.99 1.93 15.62
N TRP A 329 -9.46 3.09 15.27
CA TRP A 329 -10.23 4.33 15.15
C TRP A 329 -10.40 4.68 13.67
N ASP A 330 -11.52 5.26 13.27
CA ASP A 330 -11.76 5.59 11.85
C ASP A 330 -11.08 6.91 11.42
N VAL A 331 -9.76 7.03 11.65
CA VAL A 331 -8.99 8.24 11.34
C VAL A 331 -8.51 8.22 9.90
N LEU A 332 -7.84 7.16 9.50
CA LEU A 332 -7.22 6.98 8.18
C LEU A 332 -7.83 5.78 7.45
N ASP A 333 -7.77 5.82 6.12
CA ASP A 333 -8.08 4.67 5.27
C ASP A 333 -6.83 3.80 5.04
N ASN A 334 -6.97 2.72 4.25
CA ASN A 334 -5.85 1.83 3.97
C ASN A 334 -4.71 2.53 3.24
N ASN A 335 -5.05 3.32 2.24
CA ASN A 335 -4.06 3.97 1.39
C ASN A 335 -3.26 5.04 2.15
N ALA A 336 -3.90 5.77 3.05
CA ALA A 336 -3.26 6.78 3.89
C ALA A 336 -2.28 6.15 4.91
N VAL A 337 -2.61 4.99 5.48
CA VAL A 337 -1.68 4.26 6.36
C VAL A 337 -0.50 3.71 5.58
N ASN A 338 -0.73 3.08 4.41
CA ASN A 338 0.37 2.62 3.56
C ASN A 338 1.32 3.77 3.19
N LEU A 339 0.78 4.94 2.84
CA LEU A 339 1.58 6.14 2.54
C LEU A 339 2.36 6.61 3.76
N LEU A 340 1.73 6.67 4.94
CA LEU A 340 2.37 7.09 6.18
C LEU A 340 3.50 6.13 6.56
N MET A 341 3.26 4.82 6.48
CA MET A 341 4.26 3.79 6.72
C MET A 341 5.42 3.93 5.72
N ALA A 342 5.14 4.03 4.42
CA ALA A 342 6.16 4.20 3.39
C ALA A 342 7.03 5.45 3.65
N PHE A 343 6.40 6.57 4.04
CA PHE A 343 7.10 7.80 4.42
C PHE A 343 7.99 7.59 5.65
N MET A 344 7.43 7.08 6.75
CA MET A 344 8.16 6.86 8.00
C MET A 344 9.33 5.90 7.82
N MET A 345 9.15 4.82 7.07
CA MET A 345 10.20 3.83 6.83
C MET A 345 11.30 4.37 5.91
N SER A 346 10.95 5.20 4.93
CA SER A 346 11.94 5.86 4.05
C SER A 346 12.77 6.88 4.81
N VAL A 347 12.10 7.83 5.51
CA VAL A 347 12.76 8.89 6.28
C VAL A 347 13.50 8.32 7.48
N GLY A 348 12.93 7.33 8.17
CA GLY A 348 13.59 6.64 9.27
C GLY A 348 14.84 5.89 8.81
N GLY A 349 14.79 5.23 7.64
CA GLY A 349 15.96 4.58 7.05
C GLY A 349 17.06 5.58 6.72
N MET A 350 16.68 6.74 6.15
CA MET A 350 17.59 7.86 5.91
C MET A 350 18.20 8.39 7.22
N PHE A 351 17.40 8.55 8.28
CA PHE A 351 17.89 9.00 9.57
C PHE A 351 18.88 8.02 10.21
N VAL A 352 18.59 6.72 10.17
CA VAL A 352 19.50 5.67 10.63
C VAL A 352 20.79 5.68 9.81
N ALA A 353 20.72 5.88 8.49
CA ALA A 353 21.90 6.00 7.63
C ALA A 353 22.73 7.25 7.95
N CYS A 354 22.09 8.40 8.16
CA CYS A 354 22.77 9.62 8.59
C CYS A 354 23.50 9.40 9.92
N TRP A 355 22.84 8.79 10.90
CA TRP A 355 23.45 8.48 12.18
C TRP A 355 24.60 7.47 12.06
N ALA A 356 24.45 6.42 11.24
CA ALA A 356 25.48 5.39 11.06
C ALA A 356 26.70 5.85 10.26
N TRP A 357 26.54 6.89 9.42
CA TRP A 357 27.58 7.43 8.55
C TRP A 357 28.02 8.85 8.96
N ASP A 358 27.64 9.30 10.15
CA ASP A 358 27.98 10.63 10.70
C ASP A 358 27.64 11.81 9.78
N PHE A 359 26.55 11.71 9.01
CA PHE A 359 26.04 12.83 8.21
C PHE A 359 25.03 13.69 8.99
N SER A 360 25.17 15.01 8.84
CA SER A 360 24.15 15.96 9.29
C SER A 360 23.04 16.12 8.24
N ILE A 361 21.87 16.60 8.67
CA ILE A 361 20.76 16.92 7.76
C ILE A 361 21.19 18.00 6.74
N SER A 362 22.07 18.92 7.13
CA SER A 362 22.64 19.90 6.22
C SER A 362 23.54 19.29 5.15
N ASP A 363 24.22 18.17 5.40
CA ASP A 363 25.02 17.48 4.38
C ASP A 363 24.14 16.90 3.28
N VAL A 364 23.03 16.26 3.68
CA VAL A 364 22.03 15.75 2.73
C VAL A 364 21.39 16.92 1.97
N GLY A 365 21.02 18.00 2.67
CA GLY A 365 20.45 19.19 2.05
C GLY A 365 21.39 19.92 1.07
N ARG A 366 22.69 19.98 1.38
CA ARG A 366 23.72 20.50 0.45
C ARG A 366 23.82 19.63 -0.79
N SER A 367 23.75 18.30 -0.64
CA SER A 367 23.80 17.39 -1.80
C SER A 367 22.64 17.61 -2.79
N ILE A 368 21.44 17.97 -2.30
CA ILE A 368 20.28 18.27 -3.14
C ILE A 368 20.22 19.76 -3.58
N GLY A 369 21.14 20.60 -3.12
CA GLY A 369 21.24 22.01 -3.49
C GLY A 369 20.24 22.95 -2.78
N VAL A 370 19.85 22.61 -1.54
CA VAL A 370 18.90 23.38 -0.71
C VAL A 370 19.61 24.30 0.30
N PHE A 371 20.91 24.09 0.56
CA PHE A 371 21.72 24.89 1.50
C PHE A 371 22.98 25.45 0.85
#